data_AF-B9RXG0-F1
#
_entry.id   AF-B9RXG0-F1
#
_cell.length_a   1.000
_cell.length_b   1.000
_cell.length_c   1.000
_cell.angle_alpha   90.00
_cell.angle_beta   90.00
_cell.angle_gamma   90.00
#
_symmetry.space_group_name_H-M   'P 1'
#
loop_
_entity.id
_entity.type
_entity.pdbx_description
1 polymer ?
#
loop_
_entity_poly.entity_id
_entity_poly.type
_entity_poly.pdbx_seq_one_letter_code
_entity_poly.pdbx_strand_id
1 'polypeptide(L)'
;MGSYAVLSPCQLSVCSPKSNWNKAYPSWPCKKLRTAQSTRLRCQKMYVPGFGEASPEAKAAKNLHNFFTYVAVRIVTAQLQSYNPEAYEELMGFLSRHSLNDGDEFCANLMRESSRHKSLALRILEVRSAYCKNDFEWDNLQRLAHKMVGDSNTRLMRDYIRETTHVDRESEK
;
A
#
# COMPACT_ATOMS: atom_id res chain seq x y z
N MET A 1 -77.53 16.05 -1.84
CA MET A 1 -76.74 16.92 -2.74
C MET A 1 -75.30 16.42 -2.64
N GLY A 2 -74.61 15.93 -3.68
CA GLY A 2 -74.80 16.05 -5.14
C GLY A 2 -73.69 16.96 -5.70
N SER A 3 -72.89 16.57 -6.71
CA SER A 3 -72.90 15.36 -7.55
C SER A 3 -71.49 15.03 -8.12
N TYR A 4 -71.35 13.86 -8.77
CA TYR A 4 -70.23 13.46 -9.66
C TYR A 4 -70.16 14.35 -10.93
N ALA A 5 -69.23 14.28 -11.90
CA ALA A 5 -68.11 13.39 -12.30
C ALA A 5 -67.11 14.21 -13.21
N VAL A 6 -66.10 13.74 -13.99
CA VAL A 6 -65.53 12.41 -14.34
C VAL A 6 -64.03 12.55 -14.80
N LEU A 7 -63.43 11.45 -15.27
CA LEU A 7 -62.11 11.23 -15.91
C LEU A 7 -61.76 12.09 -17.15
N SER A 8 -60.45 12.20 -17.49
CA SER A 8 -59.87 11.55 -18.71
C SER A 8 -58.33 11.79 -18.89
N PRO A 9 -57.52 10.80 -19.33
CA PRO A 9 -56.08 10.96 -19.62
C PRO A 9 -55.70 10.91 -21.12
N CYS A 10 -54.72 11.72 -21.53
CA CYS A 10 -54.06 11.74 -22.86
C CYS A 10 -52.64 12.32 -22.72
N GLN A 11 -51.63 12.06 -23.57
CA GLN A 11 -51.38 11.00 -24.57
C GLN A 11 -49.84 10.93 -24.81
N LEU A 12 -49.32 9.86 -25.40
CA LEU A 12 -47.95 9.81 -25.90
C LEU A 12 -47.85 10.42 -27.30
N SER A 13 -46.78 11.15 -27.61
CA SER A 13 -46.37 11.36 -29.00
C SER A 13 -44.85 11.50 -29.15
N VAL A 14 -44.30 10.78 -30.13
CA VAL A 14 -42.90 10.85 -30.57
C VAL A 14 -42.88 11.63 -31.89
N CYS A 15 -41.96 12.57 -32.05
CA CYS A 15 -41.63 13.08 -33.39
C CYS A 15 -40.20 13.65 -33.43
N SER A 16 -39.33 13.02 -34.23
CA SER A 16 -37.93 13.44 -34.41
C SER A 16 -37.78 14.29 -35.68
N PRO A 17 -37.15 15.48 -35.64
CA PRO A 17 -36.78 16.20 -36.84
C PRO A 17 -35.49 15.61 -37.44
N LYS A 18 -35.60 14.74 -38.44
CA LYS A 18 -34.48 14.50 -39.37
C LYS A 18 -34.39 15.68 -40.34
N SER A 19 -33.29 16.42 -40.31
CA SER A 19 -32.95 17.43 -41.33
C SER A 19 -31.64 17.04 -42.01
N ASN A 20 -31.64 17.06 -43.35
CA ASN A 20 -30.61 16.43 -44.18
C ASN A 20 -29.54 17.45 -44.62
N TRP A 21 -28.32 17.33 -44.11
CA TRP A 21 -27.19 18.20 -44.48
C TRP A 21 -26.03 17.40 -45.08
N ASN A 22 -26.19 17.03 -46.35
CA ASN A 22 -25.09 16.60 -47.20
C ASN A 22 -24.07 17.75 -47.34
N LYS A 23 -22.85 17.58 -46.81
CA LYS A 23 -21.69 18.39 -47.19
C LYS A 23 -20.42 17.55 -47.16
N ALA A 24 -19.69 17.55 -48.27
CA ALA A 24 -18.51 16.70 -48.45
C ALA A 24 -17.32 17.20 -47.62
N TYR A 25 -16.59 16.28 -47.00
CA TYR A 25 -15.28 16.55 -46.41
C TYR A 25 -14.20 16.44 -47.49
N PRO A 26 -13.34 17.46 -47.69
CA PRO A 26 -12.13 17.29 -48.49
C PRO A 26 -11.14 16.41 -47.72
N SER A 27 -10.70 15.30 -48.32
CA SER A 27 -9.69 14.42 -47.75
C SER A 27 -8.29 15.03 -47.90
N TRP A 28 -7.61 15.29 -46.79
CA TRP A 28 -6.22 15.79 -46.78
C TRP A 28 -5.35 15.07 -45.73
N PRO A 29 -4.02 14.98 -45.94
CA PRO A 29 -3.30 13.75 -45.61
C PRO A 29 -2.81 13.64 -44.17
N CYS A 30 -2.97 12.45 -43.57
CA CYS A 30 -2.41 12.11 -42.26
C CYS A 30 -0.87 11.97 -42.27
N LYS A 31 -0.16 13.10 -42.24
CA LYS A 31 1.29 13.15 -41.98
C LYS A 31 1.67 14.24 -40.97
N LYS A 32 1.39 13.97 -39.68
CA LYS A 32 2.18 14.54 -38.57
C LYS A 32 2.74 13.41 -37.71
N LEU A 33 4.04 13.18 -37.90
CA LEU A 33 4.84 12.27 -37.09
C LEU A 33 4.69 12.66 -35.62
N ARG A 34 4.11 11.79 -34.79
CA ARG A 34 4.18 11.95 -33.33
C ARG A 34 5.59 11.59 -32.87
N THR A 35 6.52 12.52 -33.03
CA THR A 35 7.71 12.61 -32.18
C THR A 35 7.23 12.92 -30.76
N ALA A 36 6.74 11.88 -30.08
CA ALA A 36 6.69 11.84 -28.64
C ALA A 36 8.16 11.86 -28.17
N GLN A 37 8.72 13.07 -28.09
CA GLN A 37 9.91 13.31 -27.31
C GLN A 37 9.55 12.89 -25.89
N SER A 38 9.97 11.68 -25.53
CA SER A 38 10.02 11.26 -24.14
C SER A 38 10.76 12.37 -23.41
N THR A 39 10.04 13.11 -22.58
CA THR A 39 10.63 14.00 -21.59
C THR A 39 11.46 13.08 -20.70
N ARG A 40 12.76 12.99 -21.03
CA ARG A 40 13.76 12.37 -20.17
C ARG A 40 13.84 13.21 -18.91
N LEU A 41 12.87 12.99 -18.02
CA LEU A 41 12.98 13.30 -16.60
C LEU A 41 14.36 12.79 -16.22
N ARG A 42 15.24 13.72 -15.81
CA ARG A 42 16.67 13.46 -15.63
C ARG A 42 16.86 12.67 -14.34
N CYS A 43 16.40 11.42 -14.38
CA CYS A 43 16.24 10.55 -13.24
C CYS A 43 17.64 10.20 -12.73
N GLN A 44 18.06 10.84 -11.65
CA GLN A 44 19.34 10.60 -10.97
C GLN A 44 19.35 9.26 -10.20
N LYS A 45 18.36 8.39 -10.45
CA LYS A 45 18.24 7.07 -9.86
C LYS A 45 19.23 6.12 -10.54
N MET A 46 20.06 5.45 -9.74
CA MET A 46 20.95 4.40 -10.22
C MET A 46 20.14 3.24 -10.83
N TYR A 47 20.63 2.68 -11.93
CA TYR A 47 20.09 1.44 -12.47
C TYR A 47 20.44 0.27 -11.53
N VAL A 48 19.44 -0.55 -11.20
CA VAL A 48 19.61 -1.72 -10.33
C VAL A 48 19.50 -2.99 -11.20
N PRO A 49 20.63 -3.67 -11.52
CA PRO A 49 20.59 -4.91 -12.28
C PRO A 49 19.88 -6.03 -11.49
N GLY A 50 19.28 -6.98 -12.20
CA GLY A 50 18.69 -8.19 -11.63
C GLY A 50 17.26 -8.09 -11.07
N PHE A 51 16.70 -6.88 -10.91
CA PHE A 51 15.31 -6.70 -10.44
C PHE A 51 14.31 -6.69 -11.61
N GLY A 52 13.86 -7.87 -12.02
CA GLY A 52 12.93 -8.06 -13.15
C GLY A 52 11.44 -8.13 -12.81
N GLU A 53 11.08 -8.55 -11.59
CA GLU A 53 9.67 -8.79 -11.20
C GLU A 53 9.01 -7.55 -10.57
N ALA A 54 9.66 -6.97 -9.57
CA ALA A 54 9.23 -5.81 -8.82
C ALA A 54 10.46 -4.97 -8.44
N SER A 55 10.29 -3.65 -8.23
CA SER A 55 11.42 -2.80 -7.85
C SER A 55 11.88 -3.05 -6.40
N PRO A 56 13.11 -2.67 -6.02
CA PRO A 56 13.57 -2.74 -4.64
C PRO A 56 12.64 -1.98 -3.68
N GLU A 57 12.12 -0.83 -4.11
CA GLU A 57 11.19 -0.03 -3.31
C GLU A 57 9.82 -0.71 -3.15
N ALA A 58 9.30 -1.38 -4.19
CA ALA A 58 8.07 -2.14 -4.09
C ALA A 58 8.20 -3.33 -3.11
N LYS A 59 9.36 -4.01 -3.12
CA LYS A 59 9.67 -5.09 -2.17
C LYS A 59 9.79 -4.57 -0.74
N ALA A 60 10.46 -3.43 -0.53
CA ALA A 60 10.50 -2.75 0.77
C ALA A 60 9.10 -2.30 1.24
N ALA A 61 8.26 -1.80 0.34
CA ALA A 61 6.89 -1.37 0.65
C ALA A 61 5.98 -2.53 1.09
N LYS A 62 6.05 -3.72 0.46
CA LYS A 62 5.28 -4.90 0.92
C LYS A 62 5.78 -5.41 2.28
N ASN A 63 7.09 -5.33 2.57
CA ASN A 63 7.61 -5.61 3.91
C ASN A 63 7.05 -4.64 4.96
N LEU A 64 7.06 -3.33 4.67
CA LEU A 64 6.50 -2.31 5.56
C LEU A 64 4.98 -2.46 5.75
N HIS A 65 4.24 -2.83 4.71
CA HIS A 65 2.80 -3.11 4.78
C HIS A 65 2.46 -4.30 5.71
N ASN A 66 3.21 -5.40 5.62
CA ASN A 66 3.06 -6.52 6.56
C ASN A 66 3.47 -6.08 7.99
N PHE A 67 4.56 -5.32 8.14
CA PHE A 67 5.00 -4.77 9.43
C PHE A 67 3.96 -3.82 10.08
N PHE A 68 3.32 -2.93 9.32
CA PHE A 68 2.25 -2.07 9.84
C PHE A 68 1.03 -2.86 10.29
N THR A 69 0.79 -4.04 9.71
CA THR A 69 -0.26 -4.95 10.19
C THR A 69 0.12 -5.57 11.54
N TYR A 70 1.36 -6.02 11.70
CA TYR A 70 1.89 -6.45 13.00
C TYR A 70 1.80 -5.33 14.06
N VAL A 71 2.22 -4.10 13.74
CA VAL A 71 2.16 -2.96 14.66
C VAL A 71 0.71 -2.62 15.02
N ALA A 72 -0.21 -2.60 14.06
CA ALA A 72 -1.63 -2.35 14.31
C ALA A 72 -2.26 -3.41 15.21
N VAL A 73 -1.92 -4.70 15.03
CA VAL A 73 -2.33 -5.76 15.96
C VAL A 73 -1.79 -5.48 17.36
N ARG A 74 -0.49 -5.16 17.52
CA ARG A 74 0.09 -4.82 18.84
C ARG A 74 -0.62 -3.64 19.52
N ILE A 75 -0.98 -2.60 18.76
CA ILE A 75 -1.74 -1.44 19.26
C ILE A 75 -3.15 -1.85 19.69
N VAL A 76 -3.88 -2.61 18.86
CA VAL A 76 -5.24 -3.07 19.18
C VAL A 76 -5.25 -4.02 20.37
N THR A 77 -4.32 -4.98 20.44
CA THR A 77 -4.13 -5.87 21.59
C THR A 77 -3.94 -5.07 22.89
N ALA A 78 -3.11 -4.04 22.90
CA ALA A 78 -2.91 -3.18 24.07
C ALA A 78 -4.14 -2.34 24.44
N GLN A 79 -4.93 -1.87 23.44
CA GLN A 79 -6.21 -1.18 23.68
C GLN A 79 -7.25 -2.11 24.32
N LEU A 80 -7.30 -3.39 23.91
CA LEU A 80 -8.28 -4.35 24.40
C LEU A 80 -8.01 -4.82 25.84
N GLN A 81 -6.75 -4.92 26.28
CA GLN A 81 -6.38 -5.38 27.63
C GLN A 81 -7.10 -4.62 28.77
N SER A 82 -7.39 -3.32 28.58
CA SER A 82 -8.12 -2.51 29.55
C SER A 82 -9.58 -2.22 29.15
N TYR A 83 -9.88 -2.13 27.85
CA TYR A 83 -11.21 -1.76 27.37
C TYR A 83 -12.18 -2.94 27.20
N ASN A 84 -11.69 -4.10 26.75
CA ASN A 84 -12.49 -5.31 26.53
C ASN A 84 -11.61 -6.58 26.63
N PRO A 85 -11.41 -7.12 27.84
CA PRO A 85 -10.57 -8.30 28.06
C PRO A 85 -11.05 -9.56 27.33
N GLU A 86 -12.36 -9.73 27.11
CA GLU A 86 -12.90 -10.89 26.39
C GLU A 86 -12.46 -10.88 24.92
N ALA A 87 -12.55 -9.72 24.26
CA ALA A 87 -12.07 -9.54 22.89
C ALA A 87 -10.54 -9.56 22.77
N TYR A 88 -9.81 -9.27 23.85
CA TYR A 88 -8.36 -9.52 23.94
C TYR A 88 -8.06 -11.02 23.92
N GLU A 89 -8.74 -11.84 24.73
CA GLU A 89 -8.53 -13.29 24.75
C GLU A 89 -8.93 -13.96 23.42
N GLU A 90 -10.02 -13.52 22.77
CA GLU A 90 -10.36 -13.96 21.40
C GLU A 90 -9.22 -13.66 20.41
N LEU A 91 -8.68 -12.43 20.43
CA LEU A 91 -7.59 -12.03 19.54
C LEU A 91 -6.30 -12.82 19.81
N MET A 92 -5.97 -13.08 21.09
CA MET A 92 -4.81 -13.90 21.48
C MET A 92 -4.99 -15.38 21.09
N GLY A 93 -6.20 -15.93 21.25
CA GLY A 93 -6.58 -17.27 20.81
C GLY A 93 -6.66 -17.43 19.28
N PHE A 94 -6.74 -16.34 18.53
CA PHE A 94 -6.54 -16.33 17.08
C PHE A 94 -5.05 -16.22 16.71
N LEU A 95 -4.29 -15.35 17.38
CA LEU A 95 -2.85 -15.15 17.15
C LEU A 95 -2.00 -16.40 17.44
N SER A 96 -2.42 -17.26 18.36
CA SER A 96 -1.76 -18.56 18.61
C SER A 96 -1.94 -19.58 17.46
N ARG A 97 -2.90 -19.34 16.55
CA ARG A 97 -3.22 -20.22 15.40
C ARG A 97 -2.81 -19.64 14.04
N HIS A 98 -2.73 -18.32 13.91
CA HIS A 98 -2.51 -17.64 12.63
C HIS A 98 -1.30 -16.71 12.68
N SER A 99 -0.32 -16.94 11.79
CA SER A 99 0.90 -16.12 11.71
C SER A 99 0.62 -14.73 11.13
N LEU A 100 1.43 -13.74 11.55
CA LEU A 100 1.39 -12.37 11.03
C LEU A 100 2.35 -12.16 9.82
N ASN A 101 2.83 -13.23 9.18
CA ASN A 101 3.84 -13.16 8.12
C ASN A 101 3.29 -12.51 6.84
N ASP A 102 2.04 -12.81 6.46
CA ASP A 102 1.26 -11.96 5.55
C ASP A 102 0.09 -11.31 6.29
N GLY A 103 0.10 -9.97 6.32
CA GLY A 103 -0.90 -9.20 7.03
C GLY A 103 -2.28 -9.18 6.37
N ASP A 104 -2.36 -9.39 5.06
CA ASP A 104 -3.63 -9.40 4.35
C ASP A 104 -4.30 -10.78 4.46
N GLU A 105 -3.53 -11.86 4.40
CA GLU A 105 -4.03 -13.20 4.69
C GLU A 105 -4.54 -13.30 6.14
N PHE A 106 -3.75 -12.82 7.12
CA PHE A 106 -4.16 -12.75 8.52
C PHE A 106 -5.47 -11.98 8.70
N CYS A 107 -5.58 -10.76 8.16
CA CYS A 107 -6.81 -9.97 8.25
C CYS A 107 -7.99 -10.67 7.56
N ALA A 108 -7.78 -11.28 6.39
CA ALA A 108 -8.83 -11.95 5.64
C ALA A 108 -9.34 -13.22 6.33
N ASN A 109 -8.48 -13.94 7.06
CA ASN A 109 -8.88 -15.09 7.87
C ASN A 109 -9.63 -14.62 9.14
N LEU A 110 -9.12 -13.59 9.84
CA LEU A 110 -9.78 -12.98 10.99
C LEU A 110 -11.19 -12.42 10.64
N MET A 111 -11.38 -11.90 9.43
CA MET A 111 -12.70 -11.47 8.93
C MET A 111 -13.72 -12.59 8.71
N ARG A 112 -13.31 -13.85 8.70
CA ARG A 112 -14.16 -15.03 8.44
C ARG A 112 -14.44 -15.88 9.68
N GLU A 113 -13.60 -15.80 10.70
CA GLU A 113 -13.69 -16.61 11.92
C GLU A 113 -15.02 -16.41 12.69
N SER A 114 -15.42 -15.16 12.95
CA SER A 114 -16.76 -14.83 13.49
C SER A 114 -17.11 -13.36 13.26
N SER A 115 -18.34 -12.96 13.60
CA SER A 115 -18.78 -11.56 13.60
C SER A 115 -17.96 -10.65 14.55
N ARG A 116 -17.47 -11.20 15.67
CA ARG A 116 -16.60 -10.49 16.62
C ARG A 116 -15.21 -10.27 16.02
N HIS A 117 -14.59 -11.35 15.52
CA HIS A 117 -13.30 -11.29 14.84
C HIS A 117 -13.34 -10.37 13.59
N LYS A 118 -14.45 -10.33 12.84
CA LYS A 118 -14.64 -9.37 11.75
C LYS A 118 -14.58 -7.91 12.21
N SER A 119 -15.18 -7.57 13.35
CA SER A 119 -15.08 -6.22 13.93
C SER A 119 -13.66 -5.89 14.39
N LEU A 120 -12.95 -6.86 14.98
CA LEU A 120 -11.52 -6.73 15.33
C LEU A 120 -10.64 -6.50 14.08
N ALA A 121 -10.87 -7.27 13.01
CA ALA A 121 -10.16 -7.10 11.75
C ALA A 121 -10.40 -5.72 11.13
N LEU A 122 -11.64 -5.22 11.11
CA LEU A 122 -11.96 -3.87 10.63
C LEU A 122 -11.22 -2.80 11.45
N ARG A 123 -11.12 -2.96 12.78
CA ARG A 123 -10.34 -2.07 13.65
C ARG A 123 -8.83 -2.14 13.37
N ILE A 124 -8.28 -3.33 13.09
CA ILE A 124 -6.86 -3.49 12.68
C ILE A 124 -6.61 -2.83 11.32
N LEU A 125 -7.54 -2.94 10.36
CA LEU A 125 -7.47 -2.29 9.04
C LEU A 125 -7.50 -0.76 9.16
N GLU A 126 -8.33 -0.22 10.04
CA GLU A 126 -8.37 1.21 10.38
C GLU A 126 -7.04 1.66 10.99
N VAL A 127 -6.58 1.01 12.06
CA VAL A 127 -5.37 1.37 12.81
C VAL A 127 -4.12 1.26 11.94
N ARG A 128 -3.97 0.22 11.09
CA ARG A 128 -2.82 0.13 10.17
C ARG A 128 -2.81 1.24 9.12
N SER A 129 -3.98 1.76 8.74
CA SER A 129 -4.08 2.88 7.81
C SER A 129 -3.77 4.22 8.48
N ALA A 130 -4.26 4.44 9.71
CA ALA A 130 -3.95 5.64 10.49
C ALA A 130 -2.45 5.72 10.82
N TYR A 131 -1.89 4.65 11.39
CA TYR A 131 -0.48 4.59 11.79
C TYR A 131 0.47 4.86 10.61
N CYS A 132 0.25 4.18 9.48
CA CYS A 132 1.05 4.34 8.26
C CYS A 132 1.04 5.77 7.68
N LYS A 133 -0.06 6.52 7.87
CA LYS A 133 -0.25 7.87 7.27
C LYS A 133 0.08 9.02 8.21
N ASN A 134 -0.18 8.86 9.51
CA ASN A 134 -0.24 9.95 10.47
C ASN A 134 0.85 9.84 11.55
N ASP A 135 1.11 8.64 12.05
CA ASP A 135 1.92 8.42 13.26
C ASP A 135 3.32 7.87 12.95
N PHE A 136 3.52 7.24 11.80
CA PHE A 136 4.80 6.65 11.41
C PHE A 136 5.77 7.70 10.85
N GLU A 137 6.89 7.89 11.53
CA GLU A 137 7.92 8.89 11.21
C GLU A 137 8.76 8.50 9.99
N TRP A 138 8.20 8.68 8.78
CA TRP A 138 8.87 8.37 7.50
C TRP A 138 10.25 9.03 7.34
N ASP A 139 10.40 10.30 7.72
CA ASP A 139 11.68 11.01 7.68
C ASP A 139 12.71 10.41 8.67
N ASN A 140 12.24 9.93 9.83
CA ASN A 140 13.09 9.28 10.81
C ASN A 140 13.52 7.88 10.33
N LEU A 141 12.62 7.11 9.68
CA LEU A 141 12.98 5.86 9.01
C LEU A 141 14.09 6.08 7.97
N GLN A 142 13.96 7.10 7.10
CA GLN A 142 14.97 7.40 6.09
C GLN A 142 16.31 7.81 6.74
N ARG A 143 16.28 8.69 7.75
CA ARG A 143 17.45 9.14 8.52
C ARG A 143 18.16 7.96 9.19
N LEU A 144 17.41 7.04 9.80
CA LEU A 144 17.93 5.83 10.45
C LEU A 144 18.54 4.87 9.43
N ALA A 145 17.87 4.63 8.29
CA ALA A 145 18.39 3.77 7.22
C ALA A 145 19.74 4.28 6.68
N HIS A 146 19.86 5.58 6.40
CA HIS A 146 21.14 6.20 6.01
C HIS A 146 22.21 6.03 7.10
N LYS A 147 21.87 6.31 8.37
CA LYS A 147 22.80 6.20 9.50
C LYS A 147 23.30 4.77 9.70
N MET A 148 22.40 3.78 9.66
CA MET A 148 22.74 2.37 9.86
C MET A 148 23.72 1.84 8.81
N VAL A 149 23.57 2.24 7.55
CA VAL A 149 24.52 1.89 6.48
C VAL A 149 25.88 2.56 6.72
N GLY A 150 25.90 3.87 7.02
CA GLY A 150 27.12 4.61 7.32
C GLY A 150 27.90 4.02 8.51
N ASP A 151 27.24 3.90 9.66
CA ASP A 151 27.79 3.33 10.89
C ASP A 151 28.31 1.90 10.67
N SER A 152 27.56 1.05 9.95
CA SER A 152 27.95 -0.34 9.71
C SER A 152 29.15 -0.44 8.78
N ASN A 153 29.22 0.38 7.72
CA ASN A 153 30.39 0.42 6.83
C ASN A 153 31.63 0.92 7.59
N THR A 154 31.51 1.97 8.40
CA THR A 154 32.61 2.47 9.24
C THR A 154 33.09 1.43 10.26
N ARG A 155 32.16 0.66 10.86
CA ARG A 155 32.50 -0.42 11.80
C ARG A 155 33.25 -1.55 11.08
N LEU A 156 32.71 -2.07 9.98
CA LEU A 156 33.31 -3.18 9.22
C LEU A 156 34.74 -2.85 8.75
N MET A 157 34.98 -1.64 8.26
CA MET A 157 36.33 -1.21 7.87
C MET A 157 37.30 -1.13 9.06
N ARG A 158 36.84 -0.67 10.24
CA ARG A 158 37.66 -0.61 11.45
C ARG A 158 38.01 -2.00 11.98
N ASP A 159 37.01 -2.89 12.02
CA ASP A 159 37.17 -4.23 12.57
C ASP A 159 38.12 -5.05 11.68
N TYR A 160 37.96 -4.98 10.35
CA TYR A 160 38.89 -5.60 9.38
C TYR A 160 40.35 -5.13 9.55
N ILE A 161 40.59 -3.82 9.64
CA ILE A 161 41.96 -3.27 9.83
C ILE A 161 42.57 -3.77 11.16
N ARG A 162 41.76 -3.85 12.21
CA ARG A 162 42.19 -4.39 13.52
C ARG A 162 42.54 -5.88 13.42
N GLU A 163 41.77 -6.66 12.67
CA GLU A 163 42.01 -8.10 12.50
C GLU A 163 43.30 -8.37 11.71
N THR A 164 43.52 -7.72 10.56
CA THR A 164 44.71 -7.98 9.73
C THR A 164 46.01 -7.50 10.38
N THR A 165 46.01 -6.32 11.01
CA THR A 165 47.23 -5.76 11.64
C THR A 165 47.76 -6.54 12.85
N HIS A 166 46.99 -7.51 13.36
CA HIS A 166 47.50 -8.52 14.29
C HIS A 166 48.17 -9.70 13.57
N VAL A 167 47.58 -10.19 12.47
CA VAL A 167 48.12 -11.30 11.67
C VAL A 167 49.49 -10.96 11.08
N ASP A 168 49.64 -9.77 10.49
CA ASP A 168 50.88 -9.34 9.83
C ASP A 168 52.10 -9.44 10.77
N ARG A 169 51.90 -9.19 12.08
CA ARG A 169 52.94 -9.21 13.13
C ARG A 169 53.30 -10.60 13.66
N GLU A 170 52.48 -11.60 13.37
CA GLU A 170 52.76 -13.00 13.71
C GLU A 170 53.38 -13.76 12.52
N SER A 171 53.19 -13.26 11.29
CA SER A 171 53.82 -13.79 10.07
C SER A 171 55.24 -13.30 9.77
N GLU A 172 55.73 -12.27 10.47
CA GLU A 172 57.10 -11.73 10.33
C GLU A 172 58.10 -12.31 11.37
N LYS A 173 57.93 -13.57 11.78
CA LYS A 173 58.78 -14.29 12.75
C LYS A 173 59.11 -15.72 12.33
#